data_AF-A0A819C9Y3-F1
#
_entry.id   AF-A0A819C9Y3-F1
#
_cell.length_a   1.000
_cell.length_b   1.000
_cell.length_c   1.000
_cell.angle_alpha   90.00
_cell.angle_beta   90.00
_cell.angle_gamma   90.00
#
_symmetry.space_group_name_H-M   'P 1'
#
loop_
_entity.id
_entity.type
_entity.pdbx_description
1 polymer ?
#
loop_
_entity_poly.entity_id
_entity_poly.type
_entity_poly.pdbx_seq_one_letter_code
_entity_poly.pdbx_strand_id
1 'polypeptide(L)'
;MNAILDDRSAFTLINSDPTLENENELRTLMLLLKKEGFISDNEYNLACPTGSRPARIYGLPKLHKKKENYPLRPVMPATNTVTYVLGKMLTNRLNQLEASPYTVKDSLDFVKKIRASELAAKTMVSFDVKSLFTNVSLTYTIDLILEKMNPTCPSVSLWAFLFQTEF
;
A
#
# COMPACT_ATOMS: atom_id res chain seq x y z
N MET A 1 -23.70 -5.17 4.26
CA MET A 1 -22.41 -5.83 3.97
C MET A 1 -22.55 -6.79 2.80
N ASN A 2 -23.56 -7.68 2.80
CA ASN A 2 -23.82 -8.62 1.70
C ASN A 2 -23.85 -7.95 0.32
N ALA A 3 -24.59 -6.84 0.18
CA ALA A 3 -24.61 -6.07 -1.09
C ALA A 3 -23.22 -5.61 -1.61
N ILE A 4 -22.20 -5.48 -0.74
CA ILE A 4 -20.82 -5.19 -1.16
C ILE A 4 -20.10 -6.50 -1.55
N LEU A 5 -20.25 -7.56 -0.76
CA LEU A 5 -19.58 -8.85 -0.95
C LEU A 5 -20.15 -9.69 -2.11
N ASP A 6 -21.38 -9.40 -2.51
CA ASP A 6 -22.07 -10.05 -3.62
C ASP A 6 -21.65 -9.47 -4.98
N ASP A 7 -20.87 -8.38 -5.01
CA ASP A 7 -20.32 -7.80 -6.23
C ASP A 7 -19.26 -8.72 -6.85
N ARG A 8 -19.66 -9.46 -7.88
CA ARG A 8 -18.79 -10.40 -8.62
C ARG A 8 -17.78 -9.73 -9.54
N SER A 9 -17.88 -8.42 -9.78
CA SER A 9 -16.83 -7.69 -10.49
C SER A 9 -15.60 -7.43 -9.62
N ALA A 10 -15.80 -7.42 -8.29
CA ALA A 10 -14.75 -7.14 -7.30
C ALA A 10 -14.38 -8.35 -6.44
N PHE A 11 -15.31 -9.28 -6.18
CA PHE A 11 -15.13 -10.40 -5.26
C PHE A 11 -15.43 -11.76 -5.89
N THR A 12 -14.49 -12.68 -5.71
CA THR A 12 -14.62 -14.09 -6.12
C THR A 12 -14.80 -14.97 -4.88
N LEU A 13 -15.72 -15.94 -4.96
CA LEU A 13 -15.87 -16.94 -3.91
C LEU A 13 -14.74 -17.97 -4.00
N ILE A 14 -14.17 -18.30 -2.85
CA ILE A 14 -13.14 -19.34 -2.71
C ILE A 14 -13.70 -20.48 -1.86
N ASN A 15 -13.29 -21.70 -2.18
CA ASN A 15 -13.81 -22.92 -1.55
C ASN A 15 -12.97 -23.39 -0.35
N SER A 16 -11.78 -22.83 -0.17
CA SER A 16 -10.83 -23.16 0.89
C SER A 16 -10.07 -21.93 1.34
N ASP A 17 -9.45 -22.00 2.51
CA ASP A 17 -8.58 -20.95 3.04
C ASP A 17 -7.16 -21.08 2.42
N PRO A 18 -6.71 -20.12 1.58
CA PRO A 18 -5.41 -20.18 0.91
C PRO A 18 -4.27 -19.63 1.80
N THR A 19 -4.54 -19.30 3.07
CA THR A 19 -3.57 -18.59 3.92
C THR A 19 -2.25 -19.35 4.07
N LEU A 20 -2.30 -20.66 4.28
CA LEU A 20 -1.10 -21.48 4.44
C LEU A 20 -0.31 -21.59 3.13
N GLU A 21 -1.00 -21.74 2.00
CA GLU A 21 -0.41 -21.79 0.66
C GLU A 21 0.32 -20.48 0.35
N ASN A 22 -0.36 -19.34 0.50
CA ASN A 22 0.21 -18.01 0.33
C ASN A 22 1.40 -17.74 1.27
N GLU A 23 1.33 -18.22 2.52
CA GLU A 23 2.43 -18.10 3.48
C GLU A 23 3.68 -18.86 3.00
N ASN A 24 3.51 -20.08 2.48
CA ASN A 24 4.60 -20.89 1.95
C ASN A 24 5.19 -20.30 0.66
N GLU A 25 4.35 -19.79 -0.24
CA GLU A 25 4.80 -19.09 -1.45
C GLU A 25 5.62 -17.86 -1.10
N LEU A 26 5.12 -17.01 -0.20
CA LEU A 26 5.85 -15.82 0.22
C LEU A 26 7.16 -16.18 0.93
N ARG A 27 7.18 -17.22 1.77
CA ARG A 27 8.41 -17.71 2.40
C ARG A 27 9.43 -18.17 1.36
N THR A 28 8.99 -18.85 0.31
CA THR A 28 9.85 -19.32 -0.79
C THR A 28 10.46 -18.14 -1.54
N LEU A 29 9.66 -17.13 -1.87
CA LEU A 29 10.14 -15.88 -2.49
C LEU A 29 11.15 -15.15 -1.59
N MET A 30 10.86 -15.02 -0.30
CA MET A 30 11.77 -14.40 0.67
C MET A 30 13.11 -15.15 0.78
N LEU A 31 13.08 -16.49 0.71
CA LEU A 31 14.30 -17.30 0.69
C LEU A 31 15.14 -17.06 -0.57
N LEU A 32 14.49 -16.93 -1.74
CA LEU A 32 15.16 -16.60 -2.99
C LEU A 32 15.82 -15.22 -2.91
N LEU A 33 15.08 -14.20 -2.47
CA LEU A 33 15.61 -12.84 -2.30
C LEU A 33 16.79 -12.78 -1.34
N LYS A 34 16.77 -13.59 -0.27
CA LYS A 34 17.89 -13.72 0.66
C LYS A 34 19.11 -14.37 -0.01
N LYS A 35 18.91 -15.45 -0.77
CA LYS A 35 20.01 -16.15 -1.47
C LYS A 35 20.70 -15.26 -2.50
N GLU A 36 19.93 -14.46 -3.22
CA GLU A 36 20.42 -13.48 -4.20
C GLU A 36 21.03 -12.22 -3.53
N GLY A 37 20.99 -12.11 -2.20
CA GLY A 37 21.57 -10.99 -1.47
C GLY A 37 20.76 -9.69 -1.49
N PHE A 38 19.50 -9.72 -1.97
CA PHE A 38 18.61 -8.54 -1.96
C PHE A 38 18.14 -8.15 -0.56
N ILE A 39 18.02 -9.13 0.35
CA ILE A 39 17.64 -8.92 1.75
C ILE A 39 18.64 -9.60 2.69
N SER A 40 18.88 -8.99 3.84
CA SER A 40 19.75 -9.54 4.87
C SER A 40 19.08 -10.69 5.66
N ASP A 41 19.88 -11.50 6.36
CA ASP A 41 19.36 -12.51 7.30
C ASP A 41 18.40 -11.92 8.33
N ASN A 42 18.74 -10.75 8.86
CA ASN A 42 17.91 -10.06 9.85
C ASN A 42 16.56 -9.66 9.25
N GLU A 43 16.54 -9.13 8.04
CA GLU A 43 15.29 -8.77 7.35
C GLU A 43 14.45 -9.97 7.01
N TYR A 44 15.07 -11.05 6.54
CA TYR A 44 14.39 -12.32 6.31
C TYR A 44 13.68 -12.80 7.59
N ASN A 45 14.41 -12.86 8.70
CA ASN A 45 13.87 -13.31 9.99
C ASN A 45 12.76 -12.40 10.52
N LEU A 46 12.86 -11.09 10.27
CA LEU A 46 11.88 -10.11 10.73
C LEU A 46 10.66 -9.99 9.82
N ALA A 47 10.76 -10.31 8.52
CA ALA A 47 9.70 -10.08 7.55
C ALA A 47 9.03 -11.35 7.03
N CYS A 48 9.58 -12.53 7.34
CA CYS A 48 8.93 -13.79 6.99
C CYS A 48 7.60 -13.97 7.75
N PRO A 49 6.49 -14.23 7.03
CA PRO A 49 5.21 -14.51 7.68
C PRO A 49 5.30 -15.80 8.51
N THR A 50 4.63 -15.81 9.67
CA THR A 50 4.48 -17.01 10.50
C THR A 50 3.13 -16.94 11.21
N GLY A 51 2.31 -17.98 11.06
CA GLY A 51 1.02 -18.07 11.76
C GLY A 51 0.00 -17.03 11.29
N SER A 52 -0.02 -16.75 9.98
CA SER A 52 -0.92 -15.78 9.37
C SER A 52 -2.38 -16.21 9.46
N ARG A 53 -3.29 -15.24 9.32
CA ARG A 53 -4.74 -15.48 9.21
C ARG A 53 -5.34 -14.76 8.01
N PRO A 54 -6.49 -15.22 7.50
CA PRO A 54 -7.25 -14.49 6.49
C PRO A 54 -7.59 -13.07 6.96
N ALA A 55 -7.56 -12.13 6.01
CA ALA A 55 -8.06 -10.78 6.25
C ALA A 55 -9.57 -10.82 6.51
N ARG A 56 -10.04 -10.02 7.46
CA ARG A 56 -11.46 -9.87 7.78
C ARG A 56 -11.94 -8.51 7.35
N ILE A 57 -13.01 -8.45 6.57
CA ILE A 57 -13.59 -7.19 6.09
C ILE A 57 -14.81 -6.81 6.93
N TYR A 58 -14.91 -5.53 7.32
CA TYR A 58 -16.06 -4.98 8.01
C TYR A 58 -16.43 -3.60 7.44
N GLY A 59 -17.68 -3.16 7.66
CA GLY A 59 -18.18 -1.89 7.16
C GLY A 59 -18.33 -0.84 8.25
N LEU A 60 -17.74 0.34 8.05
CA LEU A 60 -17.94 1.51 8.93
C LEU A 60 -18.96 2.47 8.32
N PRO A 61 -19.99 2.93 9.05
CA PRO A 61 -20.99 3.85 8.52
C PRO A 61 -20.39 5.23 8.24
N LYS A 62 -20.65 5.78 7.05
CA LYS A 62 -20.32 7.17 6.70
C LYS A 62 -21.41 8.11 7.26
N LEU A 63 -21.34 8.42 8.55
CA LEU A 63 -22.33 9.22 9.28
C LEU A 63 -22.61 10.61 8.69
N HIS A 64 -21.64 11.20 7.98
CA HIS A 64 -21.75 12.51 7.34
C HIS A 64 -22.58 12.51 6.04
N LYS A 65 -22.98 11.34 5.51
CA LYS A 65 -23.85 11.24 4.33
C LYS A 65 -25.28 10.94 4.79
N LYS A 66 -26.15 11.95 4.78
CA LYS A 66 -27.58 11.77 5.10
C LYS A 66 -28.27 10.94 4.00
N LYS A 67 -28.57 9.68 4.29
CA LYS A 67 -29.35 8.76 3.45
C LYS A 67 -30.11 7.77 4.33
N GLU A 68 -31.21 7.25 3.83
CA GLU A 68 -31.88 6.07 4.39
C GLU A 68 -30.90 4.90 4.27
N ASN A 69 -30.34 4.45 5.40
CA ASN A 69 -29.16 3.59 5.52
C ASN A 69 -27.83 4.26 5.12
N TYR A 70 -27.06 4.69 6.13
CA TYR A 70 -25.74 5.29 5.94
C TYR A 70 -24.84 4.40 5.06
N PRO A 71 -24.22 4.93 3.98
CA PRO A 71 -23.35 4.13 3.14
C PRO A 71 -22.16 3.63 3.95
N LEU A 72 -21.83 2.34 3.81
CA LEU A 72 -20.69 1.74 4.48
C LEU A 72 -19.38 2.07 3.75
N ARG A 73 -18.32 2.30 4.51
CA ARG A 73 -16.93 2.26 4.05
C ARG A 73 -16.39 0.87 4.40
N PRO A 74 -16.15 -0.01 3.43
CA PRO A 74 -15.50 -1.28 3.71
C PRO A 74 -14.06 -1.00 4.19
N VAL A 75 -13.64 -1.71 5.24
CA VAL A 75 -12.30 -1.67 5.80
C VAL A 75 -11.80 -3.11 5.93
N MET A 76 -10.59 -3.33 5.43
CA MET A 76 -9.90 -4.61 5.51
C MET A 76 -8.59 -4.42 6.27
N PRO A 77 -8.57 -4.62 7.60
CA PRO A 77 -7.31 -4.65 8.35
C PRO A 77 -6.39 -5.75 7.82
N ALA A 78 -5.15 -5.35 7.49
CA ALA A 78 -4.09 -6.27 7.11
C ALA A 78 -3.34 -6.86 8.33
N THR A 79 -3.80 -6.63 9.56
CA THR A 79 -3.08 -7.09 10.76
C THR A 79 -3.03 -8.61 10.85
N ASN A 80 -1.82 -9.17 10.97
CA ASN A 80 -1.54 -10.61 11.00
C ASN A 80 -1.99 -11.36 9.74
N THR A 81 -2.13 -10.67 8.60
CA THR A 81 -2.25 -11.34 7.30
C THR A 81 -0.86 -11.72 6.79
N VAL A 82 -0.81 -12.58 5.77
CA VAL A 82 0.44 -13.07 5.15
C VAL A 82 1.37 -11.93 4.75
N THR A 83 0.83 -10.82 4.24
CA THR A 83 1.62 -9.68 3.74
C THR A 83 1.92 -8.62 4.79
N TYR A 84 1.43 -8.75 6.02
CA TYR A 84 1.51 -7.70 7.04
C TYR A 84 2.95 -7.29 7.36
N VAL A 85 3.78 -8.29 7.66
CA VAL A 85 5.15 -8.06 8.15
C VAL A 85 6.06 -7.61 7.00
N LEU A 86 5.86 -8.19 5.82
CA LEU A 86 6.49 -7.72 4.58
C LEU A 86 6.14 -6.25 4.31
N GLY A 87 4.86 -5.89 4.42
CA GLY A 87 4.39 -4.51 4.26
C GLY A 87 5.12 -3.55 5.18
N LYS A 88 5.31 -3.92 6.45
CA LYS A 88 6.08 -3.13 7.43
C LYS A 88 7.54 -2.96 7.02
N MET A 89 8.19 -4.01 6.54
CA MET A 89 9.56 -3.95 6.03
C MET A 89 9.67 -3.01 4.82
N LEU A 90 8.74 -3.13 3.87
CA LEU A 90 8.69 -2.27 2.68
C LEU A 90 8.45 -0.81 3.06
N THR A 91 7.52 -0.52 3.96
CA THR A 91 7.30 0.84 4.48
C THR A 91 8.60 1.42 5.03
N ASN A 92 9.34 0.67 5.86
CA ASN A 92 10.61 1.16 6.40
C ASN A 92 11.64 1.50 5.32
N ARG A 93 11.73 0.70 4.25
CA ARG A 93 12.64 0.96 3.11
C ARG A 93 12.20 2.13 2.25
N LEU A 94 10.89 2.35 2.12
CA LEU A 94 10.30 3.38 1.28
C LEU A 94 10.11 4.73 1.98
N ASN A 95 10.19 4.79 3.32
CA ASN A 95 9.99 6.02 4.10
C ASN A 95 10.85 7.20 3.62
N GLN A 96 12.06 6.94 3.12
CA GLN A 96 12.92 7.99 2.58
C GLN A 96 12.36 8.68 1.31
N LEU A 97 11.45 8.02 0.58
CA LEU A 97 10.83 8.55 -0.63
C LEU A 97 9.65 9.49 -0.34
N GLU A 98 9.18 9.53 0.91
CA GLU A 98 8.00 10.30 1.34
C GLU A 98 8.27 11.81 1.41
N ALA A 99 9.54 12.22 1.50
CA ALA A 99 9.91 13.61 1.67
C ALA A 99 9.56 14.45 0.42
N SER A 100 8.61 15.37 0.58
CA SER A 100 8.27 16.38 -0.43
C SER A 100 8.17 17.75 0.23
N PRO A 101 8.76 18.81 -0.37
CA PRO A 101 8.70 20.16 0.17
C PRO A 101 7.28 20.73 0.20
N TYR A 102 6.34 20.12 -0.53
CA TYR A 102 4.94 20.52 -0.60
C TYR A 102 4.04 19.76 0.37
N THR A 103 4.58 18.79 1.10
CA THR A 103 3.81 18.03 2.09
C THR A 103 3.81 18.77 3.42
N VAL A 104 2.64 18.76 4.07
CA VAL A 104 2.45 19.31 5.40
C VAL A 104 2.36 18.15 6.37
N LYS A 105 3.05 18.24 7.51
CA LYS A 105 3.20 17.12 8.44
C LYS A 105 1.87 16.74 9.10
N ASP A 106 1.14 17.74 9.58
CA ASP A 106 -0.11 17.58 10.32
C ASP A 106 -0.94 18.87 10.27
N SER A 107 -2.12 18.85 10.87
CA SER A 107 -3.03 20.00 10.90
C SER A 107 -2.48 21.20 11.67
N LEU A 108 -1.59 21.00 12.65
CA LEU A 108 -0.97 22.09 13.41
C LEU A 108 0.12 22.77 12.59
N ASP A 109 0.96 21.98 11.91
CA ASP A 109 1.96 22.48 10.94
C ASP A 109 1.28 23.26 9.81
N PHE A 110 0.14 22.77 9.32
CA PHE A 110 -0.67 23.47 8.32
C PHE A 110 -1.09 24.86 8.78
N VAL A 111 -1.69 24.95 9.97
CA VAL A 111 -2.14 26.24 10.54
C VAL A 111 -0.97 27.20 10.72
N LYS A 112 0.18 26.71 11.19
CA LYS A 112 1.40 27.53 11.32
C LYS A 112 1.87 28.08 9.97
N LYS A 113 2.00 27.22 8.95
CA LYS A 113 2.43 27.60 7.60
C LYS A 113 1.51 28.61 6.94
N ILE A 114 0.20 28.41 7.05
CA ILE A 114 -0.79 29.34 6.49
C ILE A 114 -0.74 30.69 7.20
N ARG A 115 -0.65 30.72 8.54
CA ARG A 115 -0.57 31.99 9.30
C ARG A 115 0.70 32.77 9.03
N ALA A 116 1.81 32.09 8.74
CA ALA A 116 3.08 32.72 8.37
C ALA A 116 3.12 33.18 6.91
N SER A 117 2.17 32.74 6.08
CA SER A 117 2.13 33.09 4.66
C SER A 117 1.44 34.43 4.44
N GLU A 118 1.95 35.25 3.53
CA GLU A 118 1.26 36.46 3.09
C GLU A 118 0.13 36.08 2.13
N LEU A 119 -1.12 36.22 2.59
CA LEU A 119 -2.32 35.77 1.87
C LEU A 119 -3.10 36.92 1.22
N ALA A 120 -2.64 38.17 1.37
CA ALA A 120 -3.30 39.32 0.77
C ALA A 120 -3.38 39.14 -0.76
N ALA A 121 -4.58 39.38 -1.32
CA ALA A 121 -4.89 39.21 -2.74
C ALA A 121 -4.69 37.79 -3.32
N LYS A 122 -4.69 36.73 -2.49
CA LYS A 122 -4.63 35.33 -2.95
C LYS A 122 -5.97 34.61 -2.77
N THR A 123 -6.25 33.67 -3.68
CA THR A 123 -7.42 32.80 -3.62
C THR A 123 -7.00 31.40 -3.17
N MET A 124 -7.73 30.84 -2.21
CA MET A 124 -7.54 29.46 -1.77
C MET A 124 -8.41 28.52 -2.62
N VAL A 125 -7.81 27.46 -3.13
CA VAL A 125 -8.49 26.41 -3.89
C VAL A 125 -8.27 25.07 -3.19
N SER A 126 -9.34 24.30 -3.00
CA SER A 126 -9.29 22.98 -2.39
C SER A 126 -9.60 21.92 -3.44
N PHE A 127 -8.74 20.92 -3.54
CA PHE A 127 -8.93 19.74 -4.38
C PHE A 127 -9.11 18.50 -3.50
N ASP A 128 -9.99 17.60 -3.90
CA ASP A 128 -10.19 16.30 -3.24
C ASP A 128 -9.99 15.18 -4.27
N VAL A 129 -9.21 14.16 -3.90
CA VAL A 129 -8.95 13.02 -4.77
C VAL A 129 -10.00 11.95 -4.50
N LYS A 130 -10.80 11.64 -5.52
CA LYS A 130 -11.81 10.58 -5.43
C LYS A 130 -11.15 9.21 -5.43
N SER A 131 -11.47 8.40 -4.42
CA SER A 131 -11.09 6.98 -4.32
C SER A 131 -9.57 6.74 -4.45
N LEU A 132 -8.77 7.51 -3.71
CA LEU A 132 -7.30 7.48 -3.76
C LEU A 132 -6.73 6.04 -3.78
N PHE A 133 -7.13 5.17 -2.85
CA PHE A 133 -6.57 3.82 -2.75
C PHE A 133 -6.83 2.91 -3.95
N THR A 134 -7.94 3.09 -4.68
CA THR A 134 -8.30 2.22 -5.80
C THR A 134 -7.87 2.78 -7.15
N ASN A 135 -7.48 4.05 -7.21
CA ASN A 135 -7.11 4.75 -8.45
C ASN A 135 -5.60 4.93 -8.61
N VAL A 136 -4.78 4.34 -7.74
CA VAL A 136 -3.32 4.32 -7.89
C VAL A 136 -2.94 3.22 -8.88
N SER A 137 -2.36 3.62 -10.03
CA SER A 137 -1.82 2.66 -11.00
C SER A 137 -0.61 1.95 -10.41
N LEU A 138 -0.73 0.63 -10.20
CA LEU A 138 0.32 -0.18 -9.57
C LEU A 138 1.60 -0.17 -10.40
N THR A 139 1.52 -0.44 -11.70
CA THR A 139 2.68 -0.48 -12.59
C THR A 139 3.43 0.84 -12.59
N TYR A 140 2.73 1.95 -12.81
CA TYR A 140 3.34 3.28 -12.79
C TYR A 140 3.99 3.61 -11.44
N THR A 141 3.35 3.22 -10.33
CA THR A 141 3.88 3.48 -8.99
C THR A 141 5.13 2.65 -8.71
N ILE A 142 5.15 1.38 -9.14
CA ILE A 142 6.32 0.50 -9.01
C ILE A 142 7.48 1.09 -9.82
N ASP A 143 7.25 1.47 -11.08
CA ASP A 143 8.26 2.07 -11.94
C ASP A 143 8.84 3.35 -11.33
N LEU A 144 7.97 4.22 -10.81
CA LEU A 144 8.38 5.46 -10.15
C LEU A 144 9.21 5.20 -8.89
N ILE A 145 8.86 4.18 -8.09
CA ILE A 145 9.64 3.78 -6.92
C ILE A 145 11.02 3.29 -7.34
N LEU A 146 11.10 2.42 -8.36
CA LEU A 146 12.36 1.89 -8.86
C LEU A 146 13.27 3.01 -9.39
N GLU A 147 12.72 3.96 -10.15
CA GLU A 147 13.45 5.13 -10.64
C GLU A 147 14.02 5.97 -9.49
N LYS A 148 13.19 6.26 -8.49
CA LYS A 148 13.64 7.05 -7.33
C LYS A 148 14.66 6.34 -6.45
N MET A 149 14.58 5.02 -6.34
CA MET A 149 15.52 4.22 -5.55
C MET A 149 16.84 4.00 -6.29
N ASN A 150 16.82 3.92 -7.62
CA ASN A 150 17.99 3.65 -8.46
C ASN A 150 18.14 4.70 -9.58
N PRO A 151 18.46 5.96 -9.27
CA PRO A 151 18.48 7.05 -10.26
C PRO A 151 19.51 6.87 -11.39
N THR A 152 20.47 5.95 -11.23
CA THR A 152 21.49 5.61 -12.24
C THR A 152 21.11 4.44 -13.15
N CYS A 153 19.97 3.77 -12.91
CA CYS A 153 19.51 2.61 -13.67
C CYS A 153 18.04 2.85 -14.09
N PRO A 154 17.78 3.38 -15.30
CA PRO A 154 16.42 3.64 -15.76
C PRO A 154 15.58 2.35 -15.75
N SER A 155 14.31 2.44 -15.37
CA SER A 155 13.40 1.31 -15.12
C SER A 155 13.40 0.23 -16.21
N VAL A 156 13.67 0.61 -17.47
CA VAL A 156 13.78 -0.28 -18.63
C VAL A 156 14.81 -1.42 -18.42
N SER A 157 15.92 -1.18 -17.71
CA SER A 157 16.94 -2.22 -17.47
C SER A 157 16.65 -3.10 -16.25
N LEU A 158 15.81 -2.67 -15.31
CA LEU A 158 15.40 -3.48 -14.15
C LEU A 158 14.34 -4.52 -14.52
N TRP A 159 13.42 -4.20 -15.43
CA TRP A 159 12.48 -5.17 -15.99
C TRP A 159 13.21 -6.32 -16.72
N ALA A 160 14.27 -5.99 -17.46
CA ALA A 160 15.12 -6.99 -18.10
C ALA A 160 15.90 -7.85 -17.08
N PHE A 161 16.28 -7.30 -15.93
CA PHE A 161 17.07 -8.01 -14.91
C PHE A 161 16.21 -8.88 -13.98
N LEU A 162 15.01 -8.42 -13.62
CA LEU A 162 14.11 -9.12 -12.67
C LEU A 162 13.31 -10.26 -13.32
N PHE A 163 13.12 -10.25 -14.64
CA PHE A 163 12.36 -11.27 -15.37
C PHE A 163 13.20 -12.09 -16.37
N GLN A 164 14.54 -11.97 -16.33
CA GLN A 164 15.44 -12.84 -17.11
C GLN A 164 15.58 -14.28 -16.56
N THR A 165 14.78 -14.64 -15.55
CA THR A 165 14.60 -16.03 -15.12
C THR A 165 13.18 -16.48 -15.41
N GLU A 166 12.87 -16.62 -16.70
CA GLU A 166 11.74 -17.45 -17.13
C GLU A 166 12.08 -18.92 -16.84
N PHE A 167 11.21 -19.57 -16.07
CA PHE A 167 10.85 -20.98 -16.22
C PHE A 167 9.37 -21.04 -16.55
#